data_AF-A0A971C7U2-F1
#
_entry.id   AF-A0A971C7U2-F1
#
_cell.length_a   1.000
_cell.length_b   1.000
_cell.length_c   1.000
_cell.angle_alpha   90.00
_cell.angle_beta   90.00
_cell.angle_gamma   90.00
#
_symmetry.space_group_name_H-M   'P 1'
#
loop_
_entity.id
_entity.type
_entity.pdbx_description
1 polymer ?
#
loop_
_entity_poly.entity_id
_entity_poly.type
_entity_poly.pdbx_seq_one_letter_code
_entity_poly.pdbx_strand_id
1 'polypeptide(L)' 'MFAFIGNLGTGEILIILLIILLLFGAKKIPELARGLGKGMKDFKKALNDVEDEIKNTDDEKKEDKK' A
#
# COMPACT_ATOMS: atom_id res chain seq x y z
N MET A 1 25.07 -27.30 -7.47
CA MET A 1 23.60 -27.38 -7.31
C MET A 1 23.10 -26.70 -6.02
N PHE A 2 23.89 -26.62 -4.94
CA PHE A 2 23.51 -25.96 -3.68
C PHE A 2 23.96 -24.48 -3.52
N ALA A 3 24.63 -23.89 -4.51
CA ALA A 3 25.06 -22.48 -4.47
C ALA A 3 23.90 -21.46 -4.60
N PHE A 4 22.70 -21.92 -4.98
CA PHE A 4 21.48 -21.11 -5.21
C PHE A 4 20.65 -20.82 -3.93
N ILE A 5 20.98 -21.41 -2.77
CA ILE A 5 20.15 -21.25 -1.56
C ILE A 5 20.74 -20.20 -0.60
N GLY A 6 22.03 -19.89 -0.71
CA GLY A 6 22.73 -19.03 0.27
C GLY A 6 23.00 -17.60 -0.19
N ASN A 7 22.77 -17.27 -1.46
CA ASN A 7 23.16 -15.97 -2.01
C ASN A 7 22.04 -15.44 -2.89
N LEU A 8 20.92 -15.05 -2.26
CA LEU A 8 19.80 -14.29 -2.86
C LEU A 8 20.35 -13.01 -3.50
N GLY A 9 21.01 -13.19 -4.62
CA GLY A 9 21.72 -12.17 -5.34
C GLY A 9 20.79 -11.50 -6.32
N THR A 10 21.22 -10.34 -6.80
CA THR A 10 20.47 -9.54 -7.78
C THR A 10 20.05 -10.37 -9.02
N GLY A 11 20.83 -11.38 -9.40
CA GLY A 11 20.53 -12.26 -10.54
C GLY A 11 19.31 -13.17 -10.34
N GLU A 12 19.16 -13.77 -9.15
CA GLU A 12 18.01 -14.66 -8.87
C GLU A 12 16.71 -13.86 -8.73
N ILE A 13 16.79 -12.69 -8.08
CA ILE A 13 15.67 -11.75 -7.99
C ILE A 13 15.20 -11.35 -9.39
N LEU A 14 16.13 -11.07 -10.31
CA LEU A 14 15.81 -10.77 -11.71
C LEU A 14 15.11 -11.93 -12.43
N ILE A 15 15.56 -13.17 -12.23
CA ILE A 15 14.93 -14.36 -12.82
C ILE A 15 13.51 -14.57 -12.27
N ILE A 16 13.32 -14.46 -10.96
CA ILE A 16 11.99 -14.57 -10.34
C ILE A 16 11.07 -13.47 -10.85
N LEU A 17 11.57 -12.23 -10.93
CA LEU A 17 10.82 -11.10 -11.48
C LEU A 17 10.41 -11.36 -12.93
N LEU A 18 11.30 -11.93 -13.74
CA LEU A 18 11.03 -12.27 -15.14
C LEU A 18 9.95 -13.35 -15.26
N ILE A 19 9.98 -14.39 -14.43
CA ILE A 19 8.94 -15.42 -14.39
C ILE A 19 7.58 -14.82 -14.02
N ILE A 20 7.53 -14.00 -12.97
CA ILE A 20 6.31 -13.28 -12.57
C ILE A 20 5.82 -12.38 -13.72
N LEU A 21 6.73 -11.71 -14.43
CA LEU A 21 6.40 -10.86 -15.56
C LEU A 21 5.83 -11.63 -16.75
N LEU A 22 6.29 -12.87 -16.99
CA LEU A 22 5.75 -13.73 -18.04
C LEU A 22 4.37 -14.29 -17.67
N LEU A 23 4.15 -14.67 -16.41
CA LEU A 23 2.88 -15.21 -15.93
C LEU A 23 1.78 -14.15 -15.87
N PHE A 24 2.09 -12.98 -15.29
CA PHE A 24 1.11 -11.91 -15.11
C PHE A 24 1.15 -10.87 -16.23
N GLY A 25 2.26 -10.76 -16.96
CA GLY A 25 2.47 -9.72 -17.97
C GLY A 25 3.02 -8.42 -17.37
N ALA A 26 3.86 -7.71 -18.14
CA ALA A 26 4.49 -6.46 -17.71
C ALA A 26 3.51 -5.32 -17.40
N LYS A 27 2.29 -5.40 -17.92
CA LYS A 27 1.25 -4.39 -17.70
C LYS A 27 0.46 -4.60 -16.40
N LYS A 28 0.38 -5.83 -15.87
CA LYS A 28 -0.42 -6.13 -14.67
C LYS A 28 0.18 -5.60 -13.38
N ILE A 29 1.51 -5.67 -13.23
CA ILE A 29 2.20 -5.15 -12.05
C ILE A 29 1.92 -3.65 -11.81
N PRO A 30 2.12 -2.74 -12.80
CA PRO A 30 1.83 -1.32 -12.61
C PRO A 30 0.32 -1.02 -12.55
N GLU A 31 -0.53 -1.83 -13.21
CA GLU A 31 -1.99 -1.71 -13.11
C GLU A 31 -2.48 -2.01 -11.69
N LEU A 32 -2.00 -3.10 -11.07
CA LEU A 32 -2.28 -3.46 -9.69
C LEU A 32 -1.71 -2.42 -8.71
N ALA A 33 -0.47 -1.97 -8.91
CA ALA A 33 0.14 -0.95 -8.05
C ALA A 33 -0.65 0.38 -8.09
N ARG A 34 -1.14 0.79 -9.26
CA ARG A 34 -1.99 1.98 -9.41
C ARG A 34 -3.35 1.79 -8.74
N GLY A 35 -3.96 0.61 -8.86
CA GLY A 35 -5.22 0.28 -8.19
C GLY A 35 -5.08 0.32 -6.66
N LEU A 36 -4.08 -0.39 -6.13
CA LEU A 36 -3.76 -0.40 -4.69
C LEU A 36 -3.38 1.00 -4.19
N GLY A 37 -2.61 1.77 -4.96
CA GLY A 37 -2.21 3.14 -4.59
C GLY A 37 -3.39 4.10 -4.50
N LYS A 38 -4.35 4.02 -5.43
CA LYS A 38 -5.60 4.79 -5.35
C LYS A 38 -6.43 4.37 -4.14
N GLY A 39 -6.65 3.06 -3.97
CA GLY A 39 -7.42 2.54 -2.85
C GLY A 39 -6.84 2.93 -1.49
N MET A 40 -5.51 2.85 -1.34
CA MET A 40 -4.83 3.25 -0.10
C MET A 40 -4.88 4.76 0.15
N LYS A 41 -4.84 5.57 -0.91
CA LYS A 41 -5.01 7.04 -0.81
C LYS A 41 -6.43 7.40 -0.37
N ASP A 42 -7.44 6.80 -0.99
CA ASP A 42 -8.85 7.07 -0.67
C ASP A 42 -9.19 6.57 0.74
N PHE A 43 -8.66 5.40 1.12
CA PHE A 43 -8.79 4.87 2.48
C PHE A 43 -8.16 5.80 3.52
N LYS A 44 -6.94 6.30 3.27
CA LYS A 44 -6.28 7.25 4.17
C LYS A 44 -7.07 8.56 4.29
N LYS A 45 -7.66 9.04 3.19
CA LYS A 45 -8.48 10.26 3.21
C LYS A 45 -9.74 10.06 4.05
N ALA A 46 -10.45 8.95 3.86
CA ALA A 46 -11.63 8.64 4.66
C ALA A 46 -11.32 8.51 6.16
N LEU A 47 -10.19 7.90 6.52
CA LEU A 47 -9.75 7.83 7.91
C LEU A 47 -9.48 9.22 8.52
N ASN A 48 -8.82 10.11 7.77
CA ASN A 48 -8.54 11.47 8.24
C ASN A 48 -9.83 12.29 8.42
N ASP A 49 -10.75 12.23 7.44
CA ASP A 49 -12.03 12.94 7.52
C ASP A 49 -12.83 12.49 8.76
N VAL A 50 -12.83 11.19 9.06
CA VAL A 50 -13.45 10.62 10.28
C VAL A 50 -12.74 11.09 11.56
N GLU A 51 -11.40 11.12 11.57
CA GLU A 51 -10.64 11.60 12.73
C GLU A 51 -10.92 13.08 13.03
N ASP A 52 -11.05 13.90 11.98
CA ASP A 52 -11.37 15.32 12.09
C ASP A 52 -12.81 15.54 12.56
N GLU A 53 -13.79 14.76 12.08
CA GLU A 53 -15.18 14.82 12.57
C GLU A 53 -15.29 14.46 14.07
N ILE A 54 -14.54 13.43 14.51
CA ILE A 54 -14.52 13.02 15.92
C ILE A 54 -13.89 14.11 16.80
N LYS A 55 -12.77 14.71 16.38
CA LYS A 55 -12.12 15.80 17.12
C LYS A 55 -13.01 17.03 17.26
N ASN A 56 -13.68 17.44 16.18
CA ASN A 56 -14.57 18.61 16.22
C ASN A 56 -15.80 18.38 17.14
N THR A 57 -16.31 17.15 17.20
CA THR A 57 -17.44 16.79 18.09
C THR A 57 -17.04 16.82 19.57
N ASP A 58 -15.78 16.52 19.90
CA ASP A 58 -15.26 16.54 21.27
C ASP A 58 -14.91 17.96 21.76
N ASP A 59 -14.60 18.89 20.85
CA ASP A 59 -14.33 20.29 21.18
C ASP A 59 -15.62 21.11 21.36
N GLU A 60 -16.71 20.85 20.61
CA GLU A 60 -18.01 21.51 20.83
C GLU A 60 -18.63 21.16 22.20
N LYS A 61 -18.37 19.97 22.76
CA LYS A 61 -18.88 19.60 24.10
C LYS A 61 -18.17 20.31 25.27
N LYS A 62 -17.07 21.03 25.04
CA LYS A 62 -16.34 21.74 26.11
C LYS A 62 -16.73 23.21 26.28
N GLU A 63 -17.42 23.82 25.32
CA GLU A 63 -17.82 25.23 25.42
C GLU A 63 -19.15 25.46 26.17
N ASP A 64 -20.04 24.47 26.23
CA ASP A 64 -21.33 24.56 26.96
C ASP A 64 -21.23 24.38 28.49
N LYS A 65 -20.01 24.25 29.04
CA LYS A 65 -19.78 24.07 30.49
C LYS A 65 -19.01 25.22 31.17
N LYS A 66 -18.82 26.35 30.50
CA LYS A 66 -18.14 27.52 31.08
C LYS A 66 -19.10 28.63 31.50
#